data_AF-A0A2D5ZQT5-F1
#
_entry.id   AF-A0A2D5ZQT5-F1
#
_cell.length_a   1.000
_cell.length_b   1.000
_cell.length_c   1.000
_cell.angle_alpha   90.00
_cell.angle_beta   90.00
_cell.angle_gamma   90.00
#
_symmetry.space_group_name_H-M   'P 1'
#
loop_
_entity.id
_entity.type
_entity.pdbx_description
1 polymer ?
#
loop_
_entity_poly.entity_id
_entity_poly.type
_entity_poly.pdbx_seq_one_letter_code
_entity_poly.pdbx_strand_id
1 'polypeptide(L)'
;MFLDRYANLIQGLARDVTALGSSPFYGYIWLLFLAVDPRVSLDLLLTFALLMAISYAIKALWFKPRPDHVEGVVHDNVLEQVDASSFPSAHSARAAAMAWIVIGAVEAGPALASIVILGALATGGSRVVLRRHSVGDVLGGFAIGVVAAVAVEILGP
;
A
#
# COMPACT_ATOMS: atom_id res chain seq x y z
N MET A 1 17.06 -17.93 22.57
CA MET A 1 17.84 -18.31 21.37
C MET A 1 17.00 -18.93 20.26
N PHE A 2 16.24 -20.02 20.49
CA PHE A 2 15.38 -20.62 19.45
C PHE A 2 14.22 -19.68 19.06
N LEU A 3 13.44 -19.20 20.04
CA LEU A 3 12.32 -18.28 19.80
C LEU A 3 12.74 -16.97 19.13
N ASP A 4 13.90 -16.41 19.50
CA ASP A 4 14.44 -15.19 18.88
C ASP A 4 14.76 -15.38 17.39
N ARG A 5 15.22 -16.58 17.01
CA ARG A 5 15.47 -16.93 15.60
C ARG A 5 14.18 -16.91 14.79
N TYR A 6 13.09 -17.48 15.30
CA TYR A 6 11.79 -17.46 14.63
C TYR A 6 11.22 -16.05 14.52
N ALA A 7 11.32 -15.26 15.60
CA ALA A 7 10.88 -13.88 15.58
C ALA A 7 11.64 -13.05 14.53
N ASN A 8 12.96 -13.22 14.44
CA ASN A 8 13.79 -12.56 13.44
C ASN A 8 13.45 -13.02 12.01
N LEU A 9 13.20 -14.31 11.81
CA LEU A 9 12.79 -14.86 10.51
C LEU A 9 11.45 -14.26 10.07
N ILE A 10 10.44 -14.25 10.95
CA ILE A 10 9.11 -13.70 10.65
C ILE A 10 9.21 -12.20 10.31
N GLN A 11 9.99 -11.43 11.07
CA GLN A 11 10.21 -10.02 10.76
C GLN A 11 10.96 -9.80 9.45
N GLY A 12 11.95 -10.64 9.14
CA GLY A 12 12.66 -10.60 7.86
C GLY A 12 11.70 -10.81 6.69
N LEU A 13 10.94 -11.91 6.73
CA LEU A 13 9.92 -12.21 5.72
C LEU A 13 8.87 -11.11 5.60
N ALA A 14 8.43 -10.52 6.72
CA ALA A 14 7.49 -9.40 6.68
C ALA A 14 8.07 -8.15 6.00
N ARG A 15 9.38 -7.88 6.14
CA ARG A 15 10.04 -6.77 5.43
C ARG A 15 10.10 -7.04 3.93
N ASP A 16 10.41 -8.27 3.53
CA ASP A 16 10.47 -8.65 2.13
C ASP A 16 9.09 -8.55 1.48
N VAL A 17 8.04 -9.05 2.15
CA VAL A 17 6.65 -8.97 1.67
C VAL A 17 6.15 -7.52 1.61
N THR A 18 6.58 -6.64 2.53
CA THR A 18 6.27 -5.20 2.45
C THR A 18 6.72 -4.59 1.12
N ALA A 19 7.79 -5.10 0.50
CA ALA A 19 8.33 -4.53 -0.74
C ALA A 19 7.29 -4.55 -1.88
N LEU A 20 6.37 -5.52 -1.90
CA LEU A 20 5.27 -5.61 -2.87
C LEU A 20 4.30 -4.40 -2.79
N GLY A 21 4.24 -3.72 -1.64
CA GLY A 21 3.46 -2.49 -1.47
C GLY A 21 4.27 -1.22 -1.54
N SER A 22 5.55 -1.27 -1.93
CA SER A 22 6.46 -0.10 -1.96
C SER A 22 6.26 0.76 -3.22
N SER A 23 6.74 2.02 -3.20
CA SER A 23 6.63 2.91 -4.39
C SER A 23 7.49 2.38 -5.53
N PRO A 24 8.73 1.92 -5.29
CA PRO A 24 9.55 1.35 -6.36
C PRO A 24 8.88 0.14 -7.02
N PHE A 25 8.30 -0.78 -6.24
CA PHE A 25 7.61 -1.94 -6.81
C PHE A 25 6.43 -1.54 -7.69
N TYR A 26 5.57 -0.64 -7.19
CA TYR A 26 4.48 -0.07 -7.99
C TYR A 26 5.01 0.60 -9.26
N GLY A 27 6.12 1.34 -9.16
CA GLY A 27 6.79 1.98 -10.29
C GLY A 27 7.33 0.98 -11.32
N TYR A 28 7.85 -0.18 -10.89
CA TYR A 28 8.25 -1.23 -11.82
C TYR A 28 7.05 -1.80 -12.58
N ILE A 29 5.92 -2.06 -11.90
CA ILE A 29 4.70 -2.50 -12.58
C ILE A 29 4.20 -1.44 -13.56
N TRP A 30 4.21 -0.16 -13.16
CA TRP A 30 3.87 0.95 -14.04
C TRP A 30 4.76 1.01 -15.29
N LEU A 31 6.08 0.86 -15.14
CA LEU A 31 7.04 0.82 -16.26
C LEU A 31 6.81 -0.40 -17.18
N LEU A 32 6.47 -1.56 -16.61
CA LEU A 32 6.11 -2.74 -17.40
C LEU A 32 4.88 -2.46 -18.25
N PHE A 33 3.81 -1.90 -17.68
CA PHE A 33 2.61 -1.54 -18.44
C PHE A 33 2.86 -0.36 -19.39
N LEU A 34 3.79 0.55 -19.10
CA LEU A 34 4.16 1.60 -20.06
C LEU A 34 4.67 1.01 -21.39
N ALA A 35 5.34 -0.14 -21.33
CA ALA A 35 5.83 -0.86 -22.51
C ALA A 35 4.79 -1.80 -23.16
N VAL A 36 3.80 -2.27 -22.40
CA VAL A 36 2.82 -3.28 -22.85
C VAL A 36 1.48 -2.66 -23.25
N ASP A 37 0.91 -1.84 -22.38
CA ASP A 37 -0.36 -1.14 -22.60
C ASP A 37 -0.33 0.26 -21.94
N PRO A 38 -0.11 1.32 -22.74
CA PRO A 38 -0.08 2.69 -22.25
C PRO A 38 -1.35 3.17 -21.55
N ARG A 39 -2.52 2.58 -21.84
CA ARG A 39 -3.77 2.93 -21.14
C ARG A 39 -3.73 2.45 -19.70
N VAL A 40 -3.39 1.18 -19.49
CA VAL A 40 -3.23 0.62 -18.14
C VAL A 40 -2.10 1.34 -17.39
N SER A 41 -1.03 1.73 -18.08
CA SER A 41 0.03 2.54 -17.48
C SER A 41 -0.48 3.91 -16.99
N LEU A 42 -1.35 4.57 -17.77
CA LEU A 42 -1.97 5.82 -17.37
C LEU A 42 -2.90 5.60 -16.17
N ASP A 43 -3.68 4.53 -16.15
CA ASP A 43 -4.56 4.19 -15.02
C ASP A 43 -3.76 3.97 -13.73
N LEU A 44 -2.64 3.24 -13.81
CA LEU A 44 -1.71 3.06 -12.69
C LEU A 44 -1.15 4.40 -12.21
N LEU A 45 -0.75 5.29 -13.12
CA LEU A 45 -0.21 6.60 -12.77
C LEU A 45 -1.24 7.51 -12.09
N LEU A 46 -2.44 7.63 -12.69
CA LEU A 46 -3.53 8.43 -12.16
C LEU A 46 -4.02 7.89 -10.82
N THR A 47 -4.14 6.56 -10.70
CA THR A 47 -4.53 5.91 -9.45
C THR A 47 -3.49 6.12 -8.36
N PHE A 48 -2.20 6.02 -8.69
CA PHE A 48 -1.13 6.33 -7.74
C PHE A 48 -1.17 7.79 -7.28
N ALA A 49 -1.35 8.74 -8.19
CA ALA A 49 -1.46 10.14 -7.84
C ALA A 49 -2.68 10.40 -6.92
N LEU A 50 -3.84 9.85 -7.27
CA LEU A 50 -5.08 10.00 -6.51
C LEU A 50 -4.98 9.36 -5.11
N LEU A 51 -4.51 8.12 -5.01
CA LEU A 51 -4.39 7.44 -3.72
C LEU A 51 -3.38 8.12 -2.80
N MET A 52 -2.28 8.66 -3.34
CA MET A 52 -1.29 9.39 -2.56
C MET A 52 -1.84 10.74 -2.09
N ALA A 53 -2.54 11.47 -2.95
CA ALA A 53 -3.22 12.71 -2.59
C ALA A 53 -4.24 12.49 -1.46
N ILE A 54 -5.11 11.49 -1.58
CA ILE A 54 -6.09 11.12 -0.55
C ILE A 54 -5.39 10.73 0.76
N SER A 55 -4.38 9.86 0.67
CA SER A 55 -3.66 9.37 1.86
C SER A 55 -2.93 10.50 2.60
N TYR A 56 -2.26 11.40 1.88
CA TYR A 56 -1.58 12.53 2.49
C TYR A 56 -2.54 13.58 3.03
N ALA A 57 -3.65 13.85 2.34
CA ALA A 57 -4.69 14.74 2.85
C ALA A 57 -5.26 14.21 4.17
N ILE A 58 -5.59 12.91 4.24
CA ILE A 58 -6.06 12.29 5.49
C ILE A 58 -5.00 12.41 6.59
N LYS A 59 -3.73 12.11 6.30
CA LYS A 59 -2.64 12.19 7.29
C LYS A 59 -2.39 13.62 7.79
N ALA A 60 -2.59 14.62 6.94
CA ALA A 60 -2.44 16.03 7.31
C ALA A 60 -3.62 16.53 8.17
N LEU A 61 -4.84 16.04 7.90
CA LEU A 61 -6.05 16.44 8.61
C LEU A 61 -6.28 15.63 9.90
N TRP A 62 -5.87 14.36 9.91
CA TRP A 62 -6.02 13.45 11.04
C TRP A 62 -4.71 12.70 11.30
N PHE A 63 -3.98 13.19 12.30
CA PHE A 63 -2.82 12.48 12.82
C PHE A 63 -3.23 11.30 13.69
N LYS A 64 -2.71 10.12 13.38
CA LYS A 64 -2.81 8.95 14.24
C LYS A 64 -1.41 8.41 14.52
N PRO A 65 -0.98 8.27 15.79
CA PRO A 65 0.35 7.74 16.09
C PRO A 65 0.50 6.28 15.63
N ARG A 66 1.72 5.85 15.33
CA ARG A 66 2.03 4.46 14.98
C ARG A 66 2.09 3.56 16.22
N PRO A 67 1.86 2.24 16.09
CA PRO A 67 1.95 1.31 17.22
C PRO A 67 3.34 1.22 17.86
N ASP A 68 4.40 1.55 17.11
CA ASP A 68 5.78 1.61 17.57
C ASP A 68 6.22 3.03 17.98
N HIS A 69 5.28 3.97 18.13
CA HIS A 69 5.57 5.34 18.55
C HIS A 69 6.14 5.39 19.97
N VAL A 70 7.17 6.22 20.15
CA VAL A 70 7.77 6.51 21.45
C VAL A 70 7.19 7.82 21.95
N GLU A 71 6.62 7.82 23.17
CA GLU A 71 6.07 9.03 23.78
C GLU A 71 7.14 10.13 23.92
N GLY A 72 6.76 11.38 23.67
CA GLY A 72 7.65 12.54 23.79
C GLY A 72 8.38 12.96 22.51
N VAL A 73 8.17 12.28 21.38
CA VAL A 73 8.66 12.75 20.07
C VAL A 73 7.80 13.92 19.59
N VAL A 74 8.41 15.11 19.49
CA VAL A 74 7.81 16.29 18.89
C VAL A 74 8.07 16.28 17.38
N HIS A 75 7.07 16.65 16.58
CA HIS A 75 7.22 16.82 15.13
C HIS A 75 7.42 18.31 14.83
N ASP A 76 8.51 18.66 14.17
CA ASP A 76 8.91 20.06 13.96
C ASP A 76 8.12 20.72 12.81
N ASN A 77 7.47 19.92 11.97
CA ASN A 77 6.67 20.40 10.83
C ASN A 77 5.58 19.39 10.39
N VAL A 78 4.69 19.86 9.51
CA VAL A 78 3.55 19.07 8.99
C VAL A 78 4.01 17.84 8.19
N LEU A 79 5.14 17.92 7.48
CA LEU A 79 5.67 16.80 6.70
C LEU A 79 6.09 15.65 7.61
N GLU A 80 6.81 15.95 8.70
CA GLU A 80 7.17 14.96 9.72
C GLU A 80 5.94 14.35 10.40
N GLN A 81 4.92 15.16 10.68
CA GLN A 81 3.65 14.67 11.26
C GLN A 81 2.91 13.74 10.29
N VAL A 82 2.85 14.08 9.00
CA VAL A 82 2.24 13.25 7.95
C VAL A 82 2.98 11.92 7.80
N ASP A 83 4.31 11.97 7.80
CA ASP A 83 5.14 10.78 7.71
C ASP A 83 5.01 9.92 8.97
N ALA A 84 4.94 10.53 10.15
CA ALA A 84 4.73 9.84 11.41
C ALA A 84 3.32 9.26 11.57
N SER A 85 2.32 9.79 10.86
CA SER A 85 0.94 9.29 10.93
C SER A 85 0.81 7.85 10.41
N SER A 86 0.06 7.02 11.13
CA SER A 86 -0.17 5.61 10.86
C SER A 86 -1.39 5.34 9.99
N PHE A 87 -2.41 6.19 10.02
CA PHE A 87 -3.60 6.05 9.18
C PHE A 87 -3.53 6.98 7.97
N PRO A 88 -3.87 6.50 6.75
CA PRO A 88 -4.02 5.10 6.35
C PRO A 88 -2.67 4.43 6.01
N SER A 89 -2.66 3.11 5.86
CA SER A 89 -1.49 2.38 5.36
C SER A 89 -1.30 2.58 3.85
N ALA A 90 -0.32 3.40 3.46
CA ALA A 90 0.02 3.63 2.05
C ALA A 90 0.52 2.36 1.32
N HIS A 91 1.15 1.41 2.04
CA HIS A 91 1.55 0.13 1.45
C HIS A 91 0.33 -0.73 1.09
N SER A 92 -0.65 -0.76 1.98
CA SER A 92 -1.92 -1.46 1.75
C SER A 92 -2.70 -0.81 0.59
N ALA A 93 -2.79 0.52 0.56
CA ALA A 93 -3.46 1.25 -0.51
C ALA A 93 -2.86 0.96 -1.90
N ARG A 94 -1.54 1.07 -2.04
CA ARG A 94 -0.86 0.78 -3.30
C ARG A 94 -1.03 -0.68 -3.73
N ALA A 95 -0.89 -1.62 -2.80
CA ALA A 95 -1.02 -3.03 -3.11
C ALA A 95 -2.43 -3.40 -3.58
N ALA A 96 -3.48 -2.85 -2.94
CA ALA A 96 -4.86 -3.08 -3.38
C ALA A 96 -5.18 -2.39 -4.71
N ALA A 97 -4.75 -1.14 -4.90
CA ALA A 97 -4.94 -0.42 -6.17
C ALA A 97 -4.28 -1.16 -7.34
N MET A 98 -3.02 -1.58 -7.16
CA MET A 98 -2.29 -2.36 -8.16
C MET A 98 -2.96 -3.72 -8.43
N ALA A 99 -3.43 -4.40 -7.37
CA ALA A 99 -4.14 -5.66 -7.53
C ALA A 99 -5.39 -5.51 -8.39
N TRP A 100 -6.21 -4.48 -8.13
CA TRP A 100 -7.41 -4.18 -8.90
C TRP A 100 -7.09 -3.99 -10.39
N ILE A 101 -6.16 -3.08 -10.68
CA ILE A 101 -5.82 -2.70 -12.05
C ILE A 101 -5.20 -3.86 -12.80
N VAL A 102 -4.23 -4.57 -12.20
CA VAL A 102 -3.54 -5.69 -12.86
C VAL A 102 -4.50 -6.83 -13.16
N ILE A 103 -5.42 -7.16 -12.23
CA ILE A 103 -6.41 -8.22 -12.44
C ILE A 103 -7.33 -7.90 -13.62
N GLY A 104 -7.83 -6.67 -13.69
CA GLY A 104 -8.68 -6.22 -14.80
C GLY A 104 -7.92 -6.17 -16.13
N ALA A 105 -6.72 -5.58 -16.13
CA ALA A 105 -5.93 -5.36 -17.33
C ALA A 105 -5.50 -6.63 -18.07
N VAL A 106 -5.19 -7.70 -17.34
CA VAL A 106 -4.71 -8.97 -17.94
C VAL A 106 -5.82 -10.02 -18.05
N GLU A 107 -7.07 -9.64 -17.78
CA GLU A 107 -8.22 -10.56 -17.70
C GLU A 107 -7.88 -11.79 -16.83
N ALA A 108 -7.31 -11.53 -15.65
CA ALA A 108 -6.71 -12.57 -14.83
C ALA A 108 -7.71 -13.68 -14.48
N GLY A 109 -7.39 -14.92 -14.89
CA GLY A 109 -8.13 -16.09 -14.44
C GLY A 109 -8.08 -16.26 -12.91
N PRO A 110 -8.96 -17.10 -12.32
CA PRO A 110 -9.15 -17.19 -10.87
C PRO A 110 -7.86 -17.47 -10.08
N ALA A 111 -6.94 -18.26 -10.65
CA ALA A 111 -5.66 -18.58 -10.04
C ALA A 111 -4.75 -17.35 -9.91
N LEU A 112 -4.57 -16.58 -10.99
CA LEU A 112 -3.73 -15.39 -10.99
C LEU A 112 -4.34 -14.29 -10.10
N ALA A 113 -5.65 -14.08 -10.20
CA ALA A 113 -6.35 -13.13 -9.34
C ALA A 113 -6.16 -13.46 -7.84
N SER A 114 -6.24 -14.76 -7.48
CA SER A 114 -6.00 -15.20 -6.11
C SER A 114 -4.57 -14.91 -5.64
N ILE A 115 -3.56 -15.15 -6.48
CA ILE A 115 -2.15 -14.86 -6.14
C ILE A 115 -1.96 -13.36 -5.89
N VAL A 116 -2.50 -12.52 -6.77
CA VAL A 116 -2.36 -11.06 -6.67
C VAL A 116 -3.07 -10.53 -5.42
N ILE A 117 -4.30 -11.00 -5.14
CA ILE A 117 -5.05 -10.64 -3.93
C ILE A 117 -4.31 -11.09 -2.67
N LEU A 118 -3.80 -12.34 -2.64
CA LEU A 118 -3.03 -12.84 -1.51
C LEU A 118 -1.74 -12.03 -1.31
N GLY A 119 -1.08 -11.59 -2.37
CA GLY A 119 0.06 -10.68 -2.30
C GLY A 119 -0.30 -9.33 -1.66
N ALA A 120 -1.45 -8.75 -2.02
CA ALA A 120 -1.94 -7.51 -1.42
C ALA A 120 -2.29 -7.69 0.06
N LEU A 121 -2.98 -8.78 0.42
CA LEU A 121 -3.32 -9.12 1.80
C LEU A 121 -2.07 -9.38 2.64
N ALA A 122 -1.10 -10.13 2.11
CA ALA A 122 0.17 -10.40 2.76
C ALA A 122 0.96 -9.11 2.98
N THR A 123 0.95 -8.20 2.01
CA THR A 123 1.54 -6.86 2.14
C THR A 123 0.92 -6.11 3.32
N GLY A 124 -0.41 -6.06 3.41
CA GLY A 124 -1.11 -5.44 4.54
C GLY A 124 -0.79 -6.11 5.88
N GLY A 125 -0.86 -7.44 5.94
CA GLY A 125 -0.54 -8.23 7.13
C GLY A 125 0.88 -7.99 7.61
N SER A 126 1.84 -7.87 6.70
CA SER A 126 3.25 -7.59 7.05
C SER A 126 3.40 -6.26 7.80
N ARG A 127 2.55 -5.25 7.51
CA ARG A 127 2.58 -3.95 8.19
C ARG A 127 2.15 -4.05 9.66
N VAL A 128 1.22 -4.96 9.96
CA VAL A 128 0.76 -5.27 11.32
C VAL A 128 1.84 -6.04 12.07
N VAL A 129 2.44 -7.07 11.43
CA VAL A 129 3.54 -7.85 12.00
C VAL A 129 4.74 -6.96 12.34
N LEU A 130 5.07 -6.00 11.48
CA LEU A 130 6.13 -5.02 11.70
C LEU A 130 5.75 -3.89 12.67
N ARG A 131 4.54 -3.92 13.25
CA ARG A 131 4.00 -2.94 14.20
C ARG A 131 4.03 -1.49 13.70
N ARG A 132 3.99 -1.30 12.38
CA ARG A 132 3.94 0.03 11.77
C ARG A 132 2.52 0.55 11.63
N HIS A 133 1.55 -0.35 11.59
CA HIS A 133 0.14 -0.06 11.35
C HIS A 133 -0.76 -1.01 12.16
N SER A 134 -1.89 -0.51 12.62
CA SER A 134 -2.99 -1.33 13.14
C SER A 134 -3.79 -1.96 12.00
N VAL A 135 -4.63 -2.95 12.31
CA VAL A 135 -5.53 -3.59 11.33
C VAL A 135 -6.44 -2.56 10.67
N GLY A 136 -6.97 -1.58 11.43
CA GLY A 136 -7.80 -0.51 10.87
C GLY A 136 -7.08 0.36 9.85
N ASP A 137 -5.77 0.61 10.04
CA ASP A 137 -4.96 1.38 9.08
C ASP A 137 -4.76 0.62 7.77
N VAL A 138 -4.62 -0.70 7.87
CA VAL A 138 -4.47 -1.61 6.73
C VAL A 138 -5.77 -1.68 5.94
N LEU A 139 -6.91 -1.89 6.62
CA LEU A 139 -8.23 -1.93 5.98
C LEU A 139 -8.59 -0.59 5.33
N GLY A 140 -8.34 0.52 6.02
CA GLY A 140 -8.53 1.86 5.45
C GLY A 140 -7.63 2.10 4.23
N GLY A 141 -6.37 1.63 4.29
CA GLY A 141 -5.48 1.65 3.14
C GLY A 141 -6.06 0.86 1.95
N PHE A 142 -6.47 -0.39 2.14
CA PHE A 142 -7.08 -1.19 1.09
C PHE A 142 -8.31 -0.52 0.47
N ALA A 143 -9.20 0.03 1.32
CA ALA A 143 -10.38 0.74 0.84
C ALA A 143 -10.01 1.94 -0.04
N ILE A 144 -9.06 2.78 0.40
CA ILE A 144 -8.58 3.93 -0.38
C ILE A 144 -7.98 3.48 -1.72
N GLY A 145 -7.18 2.42 -1.70
CA GLY A 145 -6.57 1.87 -2.91
C GLY A 145 -7.60 1.43 -3.95
N VAL A 146 -8.59 0.63 -3.53
CA VAL A 146 -9.67 0.16 -4.42
C VAL A 146 -10.53 1.32 -4.89
N VAL A 147 -10.94 2.22 -4.00
CA VAL A 147 -11.77 3.38 -4.37
C VAL A 147 -11.05 4.27 -5.37
N ALA A 148 -9.75 4.52 -5.19
CA ALA A 148 -8.97 5.31 -6.14
C ALA A 148 -8.88 4.61 -7.52
N ALA A 149 -8.63 3.30 -7.54
CA ALA A 149 -8.56 2.54 -8.79
C ALA A 149 -9.89 2.54 -9.53
N VAL A 150 -11.00 2.28 -8.83
CA VAL A 150 -12.36 2.30 -9.39
C VAL A 150 -12.74 3.70 -9.87
N ALA A 151 -12.37 4.75 -9.12
CA ALA A 151 -12.63 6.13 -9.54
C ALA A 151 -11.92 6.47 -10.85
N VAL A 152 -10.66 6.02 -11.01
CA VAL A 152 -9.91 6.20 -12.26
C VAL A 152 -10.48 5.35 -13.39
N GLU A 153 -10.88 4.11 -13.13
CA GLU A 153 -11.51 3.25 -14.13
C GLU A 153 -12.82 3.86 -14.69
N ILE A 154 -13.61 4.53 -13.84
CA ILE A 154 -14.90 5.13 -14.23
C ILE A 154 -14.72 6.53 -14.86
N LEU A 155 -13.81 7.34 -14.32
CA LEU A 155 -13.67 8.77 -14.67
C LEU A 155 -12.45 9.05 -15.56
N GLY A 156 -11.62 8.05 -15.78
CA GLY A 156 -10.40 8.13 -16.57
C GLY A 156 -10.67 8.32 -18.06
N PRO A 157 -9.62 8.73 -18.81
CA PRO A 157 -9.71 9.04 -20.24
C PRO A 157 -9.94 7.84 -21.17
#